data_AF-A0A2S9FBC4-F1
#
_entry.id   AF-A0A2S9FBC4-F1
#
_cell.length_a   1.000
_cell.length_b   1.000
_cell.length_c   1.000
_cell.angle_alpha   90.00
_cell.angle_beta   90.00
_cell.angle_gamma   90.00
#
_symmetry.space_group_name_H-M   'P 1'
#
loop_
_entity.id
_entity.type
_entity.pdbx_description
1 polymer ?
#
loop_
_entity_poly.entity_id
_entity_poly.type
_entity_poly.pdbx_seq_one_letter_code
_entity_poly.pdbx_strand_id
1 'polypeptide(L)'
;RSIQVCAALDRALELSIEHTTSREQFGRPLAKFQAVQHQIADIAAEAALARSATEAALSVAVTSDWRSPQLEFLVAAARSCAGHATSVVVRNAHQVHGAIGTTSEHRLHEFTRAALAWRSEFGSVRHWDARLTDMAVVSGANGLWGLICP
;
A
#
# COMPACT_ATOMS: atom_id res chain seq x y z
N ARG A 1 -2.33 9.46 -7.73
CA ARG A 1 -2.23 8.00 -8.02
C ARG A 1 -2.52 7.08 -6.83
N SER A 2 -2.58 7.55 -5.58
CA SER A 2 -2.71 6.65 -4.41
C SER A 2 -3.93 5.72 -4.48
N ILE A 3 -5.10 6.22 -4.86
CA ILE A 3 -6.33 5.40 -4.97
C ILE A 3 -6.12 4.19 -5.90
N GLN A 4 -5.50 4.41 -7.07
CA GLN A 4 -5.24 3.34 -8.04
C GLN A 4 -4.20 2.35 -7.53
N VAL A 5 -3.18 2.83 -6.80
CA VAL A 5 -2.21 1.97 -6.12
C VAL A 5 -2.93 1.09 -5.10
N CYS A 6 -3.70 1.67 -4.18
CA CYS A 6 -4.45 0.92 -3.16
C CYS A 6 -5.35 -0.16 -3.78
N ALA A 7 -6.11 0.18 -4.83
CA ALA A 7 -6.95 -0.79 -5.53
C ALA A 7 -6.14 -1.95 -6.15
N ALA A 8 -4.95 -1.68 -6.70
CA ALA A 8 -4.06 -2.72 -7.21
C ALA A 8 -3.48 -3.60 -6.09
N LEU A 9 -3.16 -3.02 -4.93
CA LEU A 9 -2.68 -3.77 -3.76
C LEU A 9 -3.77 -4.67 -3.19
N ASP A 10 -5.00 -4.16 -3.08
CA ASP A 10 -6.16 -4.93 -2.63
C ASP A 10 -6.44 -6.11 -3.57
N ARG A 11 -6.38 -5.87 -4.88
CA ARG A 11 -6.55 -6.96 -5.85
C ARG A 11 -5.43 -7.99 -5.78
N ALA A 12 -4.18 -7.58 -5.51
CA ALA A 12 -3.07 -8.50 -5.29
C ALA A 12 -3.27 -9.35 -4.02
N LEU A 13 -3.82 -8.77 -2.95
CA LEU A 13 -4.20 -9.49 -1.73
C LEU A 13 -5.26 -10.55 -2.01
N GLU A 14 -6.35 -10.16 -2.68
CA GLU A 14 -7.44 -11.09 -3.05
C GLU A 14 -6.92 -12.29 -3.84
N LEU A 15 -6.12 -12.03 -4.88
CA LEU A 15 -5.50 -13.08 -5.70
C LEU A 15 -4.57 -13.98 -4.86
N SER A 16 -3.84 -13.39 -3.91
CA SER A 16 -2.95 -14.14 -3.00
C SER A 16 -3.74 -15.05 -2.04
N ILE A 17 -4.87 -14.59 -1.51
CA ILE A 17 -5.75 -15.39 -0.67
C ILE A 17 -6.35 -16.54 -1.49
N GLU A 18 -6.85 -16.25 -2.70
CA GLU A 18 -7.40 -17.25 -3.61
C GLU A 18 -6.36 -18.33 -3.96
N HIS A 19 -5.17 -17.92 -4.38
CA HIS A 19 -4.08 -18.82 -4.73
C HIS A 19 -3.68 -19.71 -3.56
N THR A 20 -3.43 -19.11 -2.38
CA THR A 20 -2.93 -19.86 -1.22
C THR A 20 -3.98 -20.77 -0.58
N THR A 21 -5.27 -20.46 -0.75
CA THR A 21 -6.36 -21.29 -0.24
C THR A 21 -6.69 -22.45 -1.18
N SER A 22 -6.61 -22.26 -2.49
CA SER A 22 -6.94 -23.29 -3.49
C SER A 22 -5.78 -24.24 -3.79
N ARG A 23 -4.53 -23.79 -3.63
CA ARG A 23 -3.35 -24.59 -3.95
C ARG A 23 -2.95 -25.50 -2.80
N GLU A 24 -2.90 -26.80 -3.05
CA GLU A 24 -2.38 -27.79 -2.11
C GLU A 24 -0.95 -28.20 -2.45
N GLN A 25 -0.06 -28.18 -1.45
CA GLN A 25 1.29 -28.72 -1.52
C GLN A 25 1.67 -29.33 -0.17
N PHE A 26 2.49 -30.38 -0.20
CA PHE A 26 2.88 -31.12 1.01
C PHE A 26 1.66 -31.60 1.82
N GLY A 27 0.62 -32.04 1.11
CA GLY A 27 -0.57 -32.68 1.70
C GLY A 27 -1.60 -31.73 2.34
N ARG A 28 -1.51 -30.40 2.13
CA ARG A 28 -2.52 -29.44 2.62
C ARG A 28 -2.49 -28.12 1.83
N PRO A 29 -3.52 -27.26 1.96
CA PRO A 29 -3.51 -25.92 1.37
C PRO A 29 -2.33 -25.06 1.85
N LEU A 30 -1.78 -24.24 0.96
CA LEU A 30 -0.69 -23.30 1.30
C LEU A 30 -1.05 -22.33 2.44
N ALA A 31 -2.33 -21.95 2.54
CA ALA A 31 -2.85 -21.10 3.62
C ALA A 31 -2.72 -21.73 5.03
N LYS A 32 -2.38 -23.02 5.16
CA LYS A 32 -2.14 -23.69 6.44
C LYS A 32 -0.69 -23.60 6.94
N PHE A 33 0.21 -23.01 6.16
CA PHE A 33 1.61 -22.81 6.57
C PHE A 33 1.79 -21.42 7.18
N GLN A 34 2.35 -21.34 8.40
CA GLN A 34 2.52 -20.07 9.11
C GLN A 34 3.34 -19.03 8.33
N ALA A 35 4.38 -19.47 7.60
CA ALA A 35 5.17 -18.57 6.75
C ALA A 35 4.30 -17.88 5.69
N VAL A 36 3.37 -18.61 5.06
CA VAL A 36 2.41 -18.04 4.09
C VAL A 36 1.42 -17.13 4.80
N GLN A 37 0.91 -17.53 5.96
CA GLN A 37 -0.03 -16.71 6.75
C GLN A 37 0.59 -15.36 7.14
N HIS A 38 1.84 -15.34 7.60
CA HIS A 38 2.55 -14.10 7.91
C HIS A 38 2.68 -13.20 6.67
N GLN A 39 3.01 -13.77 5.51
CA GLN A 39 3.09 -13.00 4.28
C GLN A 39 1.75 -12.39 3.86
N ILE A 40 0.66 -13.15 3.95
CA ILE A 40 -0.69 -12.65 3.68
C ILE A 40 -1.09 -11.58 4.69
N ALA A 41 -0.75 -11.75 5.98
CA ALA A 41 -1.02 -10.76 7.01
C ALA A 41 -0.27 -9.45 6.75
N ASP A 42 1.01 -9.50 6.38
CA ASP A 42 1.80 -8.33 5.99
C ASP A 42 1.18 -7.60 4.78
N ILE A 43 0.78 -8.35 3.74
CA ILE A 43 0.12 -7.79 2.56
C ILE A 43 -1.16 -7.05 2.99
N ALA A 44 -1.99 -7.69 3.81
CA ALA A 44 -3.26 -7.13 4.26
C ALA A 44 -3.07 -5.88 5.13
N ALA A 45 -2.11 -5.91 6.06
CA ALA A 45 -1.83 -4.79 6.95
C ALA A 45 -1.34 -3.55 6.17
N GLU A 46 -0.39 -3.75 5.26
CA GLU A 46 0.18 -2.66 4.46
C GLU A 46 -0.83 -2.08 3.46
N ALA A 47 -1.62 -2.93 2.79
CA ALA A 47 -2.67 -2.48 1.89
C ALA A 47 -3.75 -1.69 2.66
N ALA A 48 -4.15 -2.15 3.85
CA ALA A 48 -5.10 -1.45 4.71
C ALA A 48 -4.55 -0.09 5.18
N LEU A 49 -3.30 -0.01 5.64
CA LEU A 49 -2.67 1.24 6.05
C LEU A 49 -2.63 2.26 4.90
N ALA A 50 -2.19 1.84 3.72
CA ALA A 50 -2.16 2.68 2.53
C ALA A 50 -3.55 3.18 2.12
N ARG A 51 -4.57 2.31 2.18
CA ARG A 51 -5.96 2.66 1.90
C ARG A 51 -6.48 3.67 2.93
N SER A 52 -6.31 3.42 4.23
CA SER A 52 -6.76 4.33 5.28
C SER A 52 -6.14 5.72 5.17
N ALA A 53 -4.83 5.81 4.92
CA ALA A 53 -4.17 7.11 4.71
C ALA A 53 -4.71 7.83 3.46
N THR A 54 -4.96 7.08 2.39
CA THR A 54 -5.53 7.63 1.13
C THR A 54 -6.97 8.11 1.31
N GLU A 55 -7.80 7.35 2.02
CA GLU A 55 -9.19 7.71 2.33
C GLU A 55 -9.27 8.93 3.23
N ALA A 56 -8.38 9.04 4.23
CA ALA A 56 -8.30 10.23 5.09
C ALA A 56 -7.98 11.50 4.27
N ALA A 57 -6.98 11.42 3.39
CA ALA A 57 -6.64 12.54 2.49
C ALA A 57 -7.80 12.90 1.55
N LEU A 58 -8.46 11.89 0.95
CA LEU A 58 -9.59 12.10 0.04
C LEU A 58 -10.79 12.71 0.76
N SER A 59 -11.13 12.22 1.95
CA SER A 59 -12.24 12.72 2.76
C SER A 59 -12.06 14.21 3.08
N VAL A 60 -10.86 14.60 3.55
CA VAL A 60 -10.54 16.01 3.82
C VAL A 60 -10.53 16.84 2.54
N ALA A 61 -9.98 16.32 1.43
CA ALA A 61 -9.99 17.01 0.15
C ALA A 61 -11.41 17.34 -0.32
N VAL A 62 -12.31 16.35 -0.30
CA VAL A 62 -13.69 16.51 -0.78
C VAL A 62 -14.49 17.43 0.13
N THR A 63 -14.41 17.23 1.45
CA THR A 63 -15.19 18.03 2.42
C THR A 63 -14.73 19.48 2.51
N SER A 64 -13.46 19.77 2.22
CA SER A 64 -12.91 21.12 2.21
C SER A 64 -12.86 21.79 0.84
N ASP A 65 -13.43 21.19 -0.21
CA ASP A 65 -13.27 21.64 -1.60
C ASP A 65 -11.81 21.92 -1.97
N TRP A 66 -10.92 21.01 -1.56
CA TRP A 66 -9.46 21.06 -1.79
C TRP A 66 -8.72 22.23 -1.13
N ARG A 67 -9.33 22.89 -0.13
CA ARG A 67 -8.76 24.10 0.51
C ARG A 67 -8.25 23.89 1.93
N SER A 68 -8.35 22.69 2.49
CA SER A 68 -7.83 22.42 3.84
C SER A 68 -6.31 22.66 3.90
N PRO A 69 -5.80 23.41 4.90
CA PRO A 69 -4.37 23.60 5.08
C PRO A 69 -3.63 22.30 5.47
N GLN A 70 -4.33 21.28 5.96
CA GLN A 70 -3.77 19.96 6.28
C GLN A 70 -3.67 19.03 5.05
N LEU A 71 -4.27 19.42 3.92
CA LEU A 71 -4.40 18.54 2.77
C LEU A 71 -3.04 18.09 2.22
N GLU A 72 -2.05 18.98 2.20
CA GLU A 72 -0.71 18.63 1.73
C GLU A 72 -0.07 17.53 2.58
N PHE A 73 -0.19 17.62 3.91
CA PHE A 73 0.33 16.62 4.83
C PHE A 73 -0.32 15.26 4.59
N LEU A 74 -1.66 15.24 4.50
CA LEU A 74 -2.43 14.02 4.31
C LEU A 74 -2.14 13.37 2.95
N VAL A 75 -2.00 14.16 1.89
CA VAL A 75 -1.59 13.66 0.57
C VAL A 75 -0.19 13.08 0.64
N ALA A 76 0.76 13.76 1.29
CA ALA A 76 2.12 13.25 1.45
C ALA A 76 2.15 11.93 2.24
N ALA A 77 1.38 11.82 3.33
CA ALA A 77 1.21 10.60 4.11
C ALA A 77 0.63 9.47 3.26
N ALA A 78 -0.46 9.72 2.54
CA ALA A 78 -1.06 8.75 1.63
C ALA A 78 -0.09 8.26 0.55
N ARG A 79 0.73 9.17 -0.03
CA ARG A 79 1.74 8.81 -1.05
C ARG A 79 2.88 8.00 -0.45
N SER A 80 3.36 8.34 0.73
CA SER A 80 4.37 7.59 1.46
C SER A 80 3.88 6.17 1.78
N CYS A 81 2.73 6.05 2.46
CA CYS A 81 2.15 4.75 2.82
C CYS A 81 1.90 3.87 1.60
N ALA A 82 1.28 4.39 0.54
CA ALA A 82 1.04 3.63 -0.69
C ALA A 82 2.35 3.17 -1.36
N GLY A 83 3.40 4.00 -1.29
CA GLY A 83 4.72 3.69 -1.82
C GLY A 83 5.42 2.55 -1.09
N HIS A 84 5.44 2.60 0.24
CA HIS A 84 6.00 1.56 1.11
C HIS A 84 5.21 0.26 1.00
N ALA A 85 3.87 0.35 1.10
CA ALA A 85 2.99 -0.81 0.96
C ALA A 85 3.18 -1.54 -0.37
N THR A 86 3.37 -0.81 -1.48
CA THR A 86 3.64 -1.42 -2.79
C THR A 86 4.86 -2.36 -2.74
N SER A 87 5.91 -1.98 -2.03
CA SER A 87 7.12 -2.80 -1.95
C SER A 87 6.88 -4.11 -1.19
N VAL A 88 6.18 -4.04 -0.05
CA VAL A 88 5.84 -5.22 0.76
C VAL A 88 4.86 -6.13 0.01
N VAL A 89 3.77 -5.56 -0.50
CA VAL A 89 2.70 -6.30 -1.17
C VAL A 89 3.23 -7.03 -2.40
N VAL A 90 3.98 -6.35 -3.28
CA VAL A 90 4.53 -6.97 -4.49
C VAL A 90 5.47 -8.11 -4.13
N ARG A 91 6.41 -7.90 -3.20
CA ARG A 91 7.37 -8.93 -2.79
C ARG A 91 6.65 -10.15 -2.22
N ASN A 92 5.77 -9.95 -1.25
CA ASN A 92 5.11 -11.05 -0.54
C ASN A 92 4.10 -11.77 -1.46
N ALA A 93 3.35 -11.04 -2.29
CA ALA A 93 2.39 -11.64 -3.22
C ALA A 93 3.10 -12.53 -4.25
N HIS A 94 4.20 -12.07 -4.85
CA HIS A 94 4.98 -12.91 -5.77
C HIS A 94 5.61 -14.10 -5.05
N GLN A 95 6.06 -13.93 -3.81
CA GLN A 95 6.63 -15.03 -3.03
C GLN A 95 5.62 -16.15 -2.73
N VAL A 96 4.37 -15.82 -2.39
CA VAL A 96 3.33 -16.84 -2.13
C VAL A 96 2.83 -17.53 -3.40
N HIS A 97 2.93 -16.89 -4.57
CA HIS A 97 2.60 -17.50 -5.85
C HIS A 97 3.77 -18.30 -6.45
N GLY A 98 5.02 -17.93 -6.13
CA GLY A 98 6.20 -18.48 -6.79
C GLY A 98 6.25 -18.09 -8.27
N ALA A 99 6.81 -18.98 -9.10
CA ALA A 99 7.06 -18.68 -10.52
C ALA A 99 5.80 -18.27 -11.30
N ILE A 100 4.66 -18.91 -11.04
CA ILE A 100 3.39 -18.63 -11.76
C ILE A 100 2.93 -17.18 -11.57
N GLY A 101 3.28 -16.52 -10.44
CA GLY A 101 2.96 -15.12 -10.19
C GLY A 101 3.56 -14.16 -11.21
N THR A 102 4.60 -14.59 -11.91
CA THR A 102 5.33 -13.81 -12.93
C THR A 102 5.01 -14.20 -14.38
N THR A 103 4.24 -15.27 -14.60
CA THR A 103 3.86 -15.72 -15.95
C THR A 103 2.55 -15.10 -16.42
N SER A 104 2.27 -15.20 -17.72
CA SER A 104 1.00 -14.76 -18.31
C SER A 104 -0.21 -15.61 -17.89
N GLU A 105 0.03 -16.77 -17.28
CA GLU A 105 -1.03 -17.69 -16.84
C GLU A 105 -1.76 -17.20 -15.59
N HIS A 106 -1.15 -16.28 -14.84
CA HIS A 106 -1.76 -15.69 -13.65
C HIS A 106 -1.75 -14.15 -13.71
N ARG A 107 -2.86 -13.53 -13.31
CA ARG A 107 -3.09 -12.10 -13.48
C ARG A 107 -2.41 -11.20 -12.45
N LEU A 108 -1.71 -11.76 -11.47
CA LEU A 108 -1.02 -11.00 -10.40
C LEU A 108 -0.07 -9.93 -10.95
N HIS A 109 0.65 -10.25 -12.02
CA HIS A 109 1.62 -9.34 -12.62
C HIS A 109 0.97 -8.08 -13.19
N GLU A 110 -0.29 -8.14 -13.65
CA GLU A 110 -1.04 -6.98 -14.16
C GLU A 110 -1.15 -5.88 -13.08
N PHE A 111 -1.52 -6.27 -11.87
CA PHE A 111 -1.73 -5.35 -10.74
C PHE A 111 -0.41 -4.92 -10.12
N THR A 112 0.52 -5.85 -9.92
CA THR A 112 1.82 -5.55 -9.28
C THR A 112 2.70 -4.65 -10.15
N ARG A 113 2.71 -4.83 -11.48
CA ARG A 113 3.43 -3.93 -12.40
C ARG A 113 2.81 -2.54 -12.44
N ALA A 114 1.48 -2.45 -12.44
CA ALA A 114 0.77 -1.17 -12.38
C ALA A 114 1.09 -0.40 -11.09
N ALA A 115 1.01 -1.07 -9.93
CA ALA A 115 1.37 -0.47 -8.64
C ALA A 115 2.83 0.02 -8.62
N LEU A 116 3.77 -0.79 -9.11
CA LEU A 116 5.19 -0.42 -9.22
C LEU A 116 5.42 0.80 -10.12
N ALA A 117 4.68 0.95 -11.20
CA ALA A 117 4.75 2.13 -12.07
C ALA A 117 4.18 3.37 -11.36
N TRP A 118 2.98 3.25 -10.80
CA TRP A 118 2.24 4.36 -10.19
C TRP A 118 2.83 4.87 -8.87
N ARG A 119 3.61 4.06 -8.14
CA ARG A 119 4.22 4.46 -6.86
C ARG A 119 5.20 5.62 -6.98
N SER A 120 5.74 5.90 -8.17
CA SER A 120 6.70 6.97 -8.41
C SER A 120 6.19 8.09 -9.33
N GLU A 121 4.98 7.97 -9.85
CA GLU A 121 4.32 9.08 -10.54
C GLU A 121 4.00 10.20 -9.55
N PHE A 122 4.16 11.46 -9.96
CA PHE A 122 3.96 12.63 -9.08
C PHE A 122 4.83 12.59 -7.82
N GLY A 123 6.08 12.14 -7.95
CA GLY A 123 7.04 12.05 -6.84
C GLY A 123 7.25 10.62 -6.37
N SER A 124 8.52 10.29 -6.09
CA SER A 124 8.94 9.00 -5.55
C SER A 124 8.58 8.86 -4.06
N VAL A 125 8.65 7.63 -3.54
CA VAL A 125 8.46 7.36 -2.10
C VAL A 125 9.39 8.24 -1.26
N ARG A 126 10.68 8.30 -1.63
CA ARG A 126 11.67 9.16 -0.97
C ARG A 126 11.31 10.64 -1.01
N HIS A 127 10.73 11.13 -2.10
CA HIS A 127 10.28 12.52 -2.19
C HIS A 127 9.19 12.82 -1.18
N TRP A 128 8.20 11.94 -1.06
CA TRP A 128 7.09 12.11 -0.13
C TRP A 128 7.51 11.92 1.34
N ASP A 129 8.41 10.97 1.61
CA ASP A 129 9.02 10.81 2.95
C ASP A 129 9.81 12.06 3.36
N ALA A 130 10.58 12.64 2.43
CA ALA A 130 11.30 13.90 2.68
C ALA A 130 10.32 15.05 2.93
N ARG A 131 9.24 15.15 2.14
CA ARG A 131 8.22 16.20 2.33
C ARG A 131 7.55 16.11 3.71
N LEU A 132 7.19 14.90 4.15
CA LEU A 132 6.66 14.67 5.49
C LEU A 132 7.68 15.06 6.58
N THR A 133 8.94 14.70 6.38
CA THR A 133 10.03 15.04 7.30
C THR A 133 10.19 16.55 7.42
N ASP A 134 10.21 17.28 6.30
CA ASP A 134 10.32 18.74 6.30
C ASP A 134 9.16 19.40 7.04
N MET A 135 7.93 18.94 6.80
CA MET A 135 6.73 19.45 7.48
C MET A 135 6.79 19.17 8.99
N ALA A 136 7.20 17.97 9.39
CA ALA A 136 7.36 17.60 10.79
C ALA A 136 8.42 18.45 11.49
N VAL A 137 9.55 18.73 10.82
CA VAL A 137 10.63 19.58 11.35
C VAL A 137 10.15 21.02 11.54
N VAL A 138 9.42 21.57 10.56
CA VAL A 138 8.90 22.95 10.64
C VAL A 138 7.87 23.11 11.76
N SER A 139 7.01 22.11 11.99
CA SER A 139 6.03 22.14 13.08
C SER A 139 6.65 22.04 14.47
N GLY A 140 7.88 21.53 14.58
CA GLY A 140 8.57 21.32 15.85
C GLY A 140 7.93 20.25 16.73
N ALA A 141 8.63 19.87 17.82
CA ALA A 141 8.21 18.77 18.69
C ALA A 141 6.79 18.92 19.26
N ASN A 142 6.39 20.16 19.57
CA ASN A 142 5.08 20.46 20.15
C ASN A 142 3.96 20.57 19.11
N GLY A 143 4.29 20.79 17.82
CA GLY A 143 3.31 20.93 16.74
C GLY A 143 3.09 19.64 15.94
N LEU A 144 3.96 18.63 16.10
CA LEU A 144 3.89 17.38 15.35
C LEU A 144 2.56 16.65 15.54
N TRP A 145 2.07 16.52 16.78
CA TRP A 145 0.81 15.84 17.05
C TRP A 145 -0.39 16.55 16.42
N GLY A 146 -0.35 17.87 16.32
CA GLY A 146 -1.40 18.66 15.63
C GLY A 146 -1.43 18.45 14.11
N LEU A 147 -0.37 17.91 13.50
CA LEU A 147 -0.41 17.49 12.09
C LEU A 147 -1.15 16.16 11.90
N ILE A 148 -1.06 15.26 12.87
CA ILE A 148 -1.58 13.89 12.80
C ILE A 148 -3.03 13.84 13.30
N CYS A 149 -3.30 14.52 14.42
CA CYS A 149 -4.59 14.62 15.08
C CYS A 149 -4.86 16.10 15.43
N PRO A 150 -5.31 16.92 14.46
CA PRO A 150 -5.68 18.31 14.69
C PRO A 150 -6.91 18.48 15.59
#